data_AF-A0A2U3KSR6-F1
#
_entry.id   AF-A0A2U3KSR6-F1
#
_cell.length_a   1.000
_cell.length_b   1.000
_cell.length_c   1.000
_cell.angle_alpha   90.00
_cell.angle_beta   90.00
_cell.angle_gamma   90.00
#
_symmetry.space_group_name_H-M   'P 1'
#
loop_
_entity.id
_entity.type
_entity.pdbx_description
1 polymer ?
#
loop_
_entity_poly.entity_id
_entity_poly.type
_entity_poly.pdbx_seq_one_letter_code
_entity_poly.pdbx_strand_id
1 'polypeptide(L)'
;MNPNSTATNTQVPLHILLRRRRQELSLFQSQIAEALHVTPECVGQWESGHRRMELSKLPRIAQALQMDAKELCVKALAEFHPLVYATLFGKDAAPSKIQQASV
;
A
#
# COMPACT_ATOMS: atom_id res chain seq x y z
N MET A 1 -2.87 5.75 -27.72
CA MET A 1 -1.52 5.50 -27.13
C MET A 1 -1.63 5.86 -25.66
N ASN A 2 -1.71 4.97 -24.67
CA ASN A 2 -1.25 3.59 -24.51
C ASN A 2 -2.35 2.68 -23.94
N PRO A 3 -2.46 1.41 -24.36
CA PRO A 3 -3.35 0.43 -23.75
C PRO A 3 -2.62 -0.28 -22.62
N ASN A 4 -3.05 -0.11 -21.37
CA ASN A 4 -2.73 -1.11 -20.34
C ASN A 4 -3.94 -1.34 -19.42
N SER A 5 -5.01 -1.82 -20.06
CA SER A 5 -6.11 -2.51 -19.42
C SER A 5 -5.91 -4.00 -19.63
N THR A 6 -5.12 -4.65 -18.78
CA THR A 6 -4.90 -6.10 -18.82
C THR A 6 -5.07 -6.70 -17.42
N ALA A 7 -6.28 -7.23 -17.21
CA ALA A 7 -6.65 -8.41 -16.44
C ALA A 7 -6.37 -8.53 -14.91
N THR A 8 -7.47 -8.71 -14.17
CA THR A 8 -7.70 -9.64 -13.03
C THR A 8 -6.92 -9.48 -11.72
N ASN A 9 -7.53 -8.83 -10.72
CA ASN A 9 -7.81 -9.42 -9.38
C ASN A 9 -8.79 -8.53 -8.61
N THR A 10 -9.73 -9.09 -7.85
CA THR A 10 -10.72 -8.40 -6.98
C THR A 10 -10.05 -7.77 -5.74
N GLN A 11 -8.89 -7.16 -5.92
CA GLN A 11 -8.04 -6.69 -4.83
C GLN A 11 -7.85 -5.19 -4.96
N VAL A 12 -8.31 -4.46 -3.94
CA VAL A 12 -8.25 -3.00 -3.89
C VAL A 12 -6.77 -2.57 -4.00
N PRO A 13 -6.42 -1.68 -4.96
CA PRO A 13 -5.05 -1.20 -5.12
C PRO A 13 -4.52 -0.57 -3.84
N LEU A 14 -3.22 -0.73 -3.57
CA LEU A 14 -2.60 -0.25 -2.34
C LEU A 14 -2.85 1.24 -2.10
N HIS A 15 -2.78 2.06 -3.15
CA HIS A 15 -3.01 3.50 -3.07
C HIS A 15 -4.43 3.87 -2.60
N ILE A 16 -5.44 3.09 -3.00
CA ILE A 16 -6.83 3.29 -2.56
C ILE A 16 -6.98 2.87 -1.09
N LEU A 17 -6.31 1.80 -0.66
CA LEU A 17 -6.32 1.38 0.74
C LEU A 17 -5.72 2.45 1.66
N LEU A 18 -4.58 3.03 1.28
CA LEU A 18 -3.98 4.14 2.04
C LEU A 18 -4.95 5.32 2.16
N ARG A 19 -5.54 5.75 1.05
CA ARG A 19 -6.47 6.88 1.03
C ARG A 19 -7.68 6.62 1.93
N ARG A 20 -8.27 5.42 1.88
CA ARG A 20 -9.40 5.03 2.74
C ARG A 20 -9.00 5.07 4.20
N ARG A 21 -7.87 4.45 4.56
CA ARG A 21 -7.37 4.45 5.94
C ARG A 21 -7.11 5.85 6.46
N ARG A 22 -6.52 6.73 5.64
CA ARG A 22 -6.32 8.14 5.98
C ARG A 22 -7.65 8.83 6.30
N GLN A 23 -8.66 8.60 5.46
CA GLN A 23 -10.01 9.18 5.65
C GLN A 23 -10.69 8.63 6.92
N GLU A 24 -10.55 7.35 7.22
CA GLU A 24 -11.05 6.74 8.47
C GLU A 24 -10.42 7.37 9.72
N LEU A 25 -9.13 7.72 9.64
CA LEU A 25 -8.41 8.44 10.69
C LEU A 25 -8.69 9.95 10.71
N SER A 26 -9.53 10.44 9.79
CA SER A 26 -9.81 11.87 9.61
C SER A 26 -8.55 12.73 9.45
N LEU A 27 -7.49 12.16 8.85
CA LEU A 27 -6.21 12.82 8.64
C LEU A 27 -6.17 13.56 7.30
N PHE A 28 -5.55 14.73 7.29
CA PHE A 28 -5.22 15.46 6.07
C PHE A 28 -3.95 14.90 5.43
N GLN A 29 -3.83 15.04 4.10
CA GLN A 29 -2.62 14.64 3.38
C GLN A 29 -1.38 15.39 3.89
N SER A 30 -1.54 16.64 4.31
CA SER A 30 -0.48 17.45 4.92
C SER A 30 0.06 16.87 6.23
N GLN A 31 -0.82 16.31 7.07
CA GLN A 31 -0.40 15.70 8.35
C GLN A 31 0.42 14.43 8.13
N ILE A 32 0.03 13.61 7.14
CA ILE A 32 0.84 12.45 6.74
C ILE A 32 2.16 12.90 6.14
N ALA A 33 2.13 13.94 5.29
CA ALA A 33 3.32 14.47 4.65
C ALA A 33 4.33 14.98 5.68
N GLU A 34 3.86 15.70 6.70
CA GLU A 34 4.65 16.17 7.83
C GLU A 34 5.27 15.01 8.61
N ALA A 35 4.45 14.01 9.00
CA ALA A 35 4.93 12.82 9.72
C ALA A 35 5.99 12.01 8.94
N LEU A 36 5.98 12.10 7.61
CA LEU A 36 6.89 11.38 6.73
C LEU A 36 8.04 12.25 6.20
N HIS A 37 8.08 13.54 6.57
CA HIS A 37 8.99 14.54 6.02
C HIS A 37 9.00 14.57 4.48
N VAL A 38 7.82 14.53 3.87
CA VAL A 38 7.61 14.66 2.42
C VAL A 38 6.67 15.83 2.12
N THR A 39 6.54 16.19 0.84
CA THR A 39 5.56 17.20 0.44
C THR A 39 4.14 16.60 0.40
N PRO A 40 3.08 17.39 0.69
CA PRO A 40 1.69 16.93 0.56
C PRO A 40 1.36 16.42 -0.85
N GLU A 41 1.97 17.03 -1.87
CA GLU A 41 1.84 16.59 -3.26
C GLU A 41 2.37 15.16 -3.47
N CYS A 42 3.47 14.77 -2.81
CA CYS A 42 3.95 13.39 -2.87
C CYS A 42 2.90 12.40 -2.34
N VAL A 43 2.22 12.74 -1.24
CA VAL A 43 1.14 11.92 -0.68
C VAL A 43 -0.03 11.83 -1.66
N GLY A 44 -0.41 12.94 -2.30
CA GLY A 44 -1.43 12.96 -3.35
C GLY A 44 -1.07 12.09 -4.56
N GLN A 45 0.18 12.12 -5.01
CA GLN A 45 0.67 11.27 -6.10
C GLN A 45 0.68 9.79 -5.73
N TRP A 46 0.94 9.45 -4.45
CA TRP A 46 0.84 8.08 -3.97
C TRP A 46 -0.61 7.60 -3.93
N GLU A 47 -1.53 8.40 -3.36
CA GLU A 47 -2.95 8.05 -3.22
C GLU A 47 -3.71 7.99 -4.55
N SER A 48 -3.22 8.66 -5.58
CA SER A 48 -3.76 8.61 -6.95
C SER A 48 -3.13 7.51 -7.81
N GLY A 49 -2.10 6.83 -7.31
CA GLY A 49 -1.37 5.81 -8.08
C GLY A 49 -0.45 6.36 -9.17
N HIS A 50 -0.32 7.69 -9.29
CA HIS A 50 0.59 8.33 -10.26
C HIS A 50 2.07 8.08 -9.92
N ARG A 51 2.39 7.88 -8.65
CA ARG A 51 3.75 7.59 -8.19
C ARG A 51 3.79 6.35 -7.31
N ARG A 52 4.74 5.46 -7.59
CA ARG A 52 5.01 4.30 -6.73
C ARG A 52 5.66 4.73 -5.42
N MET A 53 5.26 4.08 -4.32
CA MET A 53 5.88 4.27 -3.02
C MET A 53 7.18 3.47 -2.95
N GLU A 54 8.22 4.12 -2.42
CA GLU A 54 9.48 3.45 -2.09
C GLU A 54 9.25 2.46 -0.95
N LEU A 55 9.73 1.21 -1.12
CA LEU A 55 9.61 0.17 -0.09
C LEU A 55 10.19 0.62 1.27
N SER A 56 11.25 1.44 1.24
CA SER A 56 11.88 2.01 2.43
C SER A 56 10.98 2.97 3.23
N LYS A 57 9.97 3.58 2.59
CA LYS A 57 9.03 4.53 3.21
C LYS A 57 7.77 3.86 3.74
N LEU A 58 7.44 2.65 3.27
CA LEU A 58 6.23 1.94 3.67
C LEU A 58 6.10 1.70 5.18
N PRO A 59 7.17 1.33 5.93
CA PRO A 59 7.04 1.15 7.38
C PRO A 59 6.61 2.44 8.10
N ARG A 60 7.15 3.59 7.67
CA ARG A 60 6.79 4.89 8.25
C ARG A 60 5.37 5.28 7.88
N ILE A 61 4.96 5.01 6.64
CA ILE A 61 3.58 5.23 6.18
C ILE A 61 2.59 4.38 6.99
N ALA A 62 2.92 3.11 7.21
CA ALA A 62 2.10 2.22 8.02
C ALA A 62 1.96 2.72 9.46
N GLN A 63 3.05 3.21 10.06
CA GLN A 63 3.01 3.82 11.39
C GLN A 63 2.10 5.06 11.42
N ALA A 64 2.25 5.98 10.45
CA ALA A 64 1.43 7.19 10.37
C ALA A 64 -0.07 6.87 10.16
N LEU A 65 -0.37 5.79 9.43
CA LEU A 65 -1.73 5.32 9.16
C LEU A 65 -2.26 4.29 10.17
N GLN A 66 -1.51 4.00 11.23
CA GLN A 66 -1.85 2.97 12.22
C GLN A 66 -2.29 1.66 11.54
N MET A 67 -1.45 1.20 10.60
CA MET A 67 -1.62 -0.05 9.86
C MET A 67 -0.47 -0.99 10.19
N ASP A 68 -0.68 -2.29 9.97
CA ASP A 68 0.39 -3.27 10.07
C ASP A 68 1.43 -3.06 8.95
N ALA A 69 2.66 -2.72 9.35
CA ALA A 69 3.75 -2.43 8.42
C ALA A 69 4.11 -3.65 7.57
N LYS A 70 4.03 -4.86 8.13
CA LYS A 70 4.33 -6.09 7.41
C LYS A 70 3.29 -6.33 6.33
N GLU A 71 2.01 -6.24 6.65
CA GLU A 71 0.92 -6.40 5.69
C GLU A 71 1.02 -5.37 4.55
N LEU A 72 1.32 -4.12 4.89
CA LEU A 72 1.51 -3.06 3.89
C LEU A 72 2.70 -3.36 2.95
N CYS A 73 3.84 -3.79 3.50
CA CYS A 73 5.02 -4.14 2.72
C CYS A 73 4.77 -5.37 1.83
N VAL A 74 4.08 -6.38 2.34
CA VAL A 74 3.72 -7.59 1.59
C VAL A 74 2.82 -7.24 0.40
N LYS A 75 1.78 -6.42 0.61
CA LYS A 75 0.91 -5.95 -0.49
C LYS A 75 1.68 -5.12 -1.52
N ALA A 76 2.55 -4.21 -1.06
CA ALA A 76 3.38 -3.41 -1.96
C ALA A 76 4.38 -4.24 -2.77
N LEU A 77 4.98 -5.26 -2.15
CA LEU A 77 5.86 -6.19 -2.85
C LEU A 77 5.09 -7.00 -3.90
N ALA A 78 3.90 -7.51 -3.55
CA ALA A 78 3.05 -8.21 -4.51
C ALA A 78 2.64 -7.33 -5.70
N GLU A 79 2.33 -6.04 -5.45
CA GLU A 79 1.87 -5.10 -6.48
C GLU A 79 3.02 -4.55 -7.36
N PHE A 80 4.16 -4.19 -6.76
CA PHE A 80 5.25 -3.50 -7.47
C PHE A 80 6.39 -4.43 -7.90
N HIS A 81 6.62 -5.53 -7.20
CA HIS A 81 7.74 -6.45 -7.42
C HIS A 81 7.28 -7.92 -7.35
N PRO A 82 6.41 -8.36 -8.27
CA PRO A 82 5.79 -9.69 -8.21
C PRO A 82 6.82 -10.83 -8.26
N LEU A 83 7.97 -10.62 -8.92
CA LEU A 83 9.04 -11.62 -8.94
C LEU A 83 9.72 -11.76 -7.57
N VAL A 84 10.03 -10.64 -6.91
CA VAL A 84 10.60 -10.64 -5.54
C VAL A 84 9.62 -11.30 -4.57
N TYR A 85 8.34 -10.97 -4.69
CA TYR A 85 7.28 -11.59 -3.91
C TYR A 85 7.23 -13.11 -4.13
N ALA A 86 7.20 -13.57 -5.38
CA ALA A 86 7.17 -15.00 -5.72
C ALA A 86 8.43 -15.74 -5.24
N THR A 87 9.59 -15.09 -5.25
CA THR A 87 10.85 -15.67 -4.73
C THR A 87 10.84 -15.78 -3.20
N LEU A 88 10.33 -14.78 -2.49
CA LEU A 88 10.30 -14.76 -1.02
C LEU A 88 9.19 -15.62 -0.41
N PHE A 89 8.01 -15.64 -1.04
CA PHE A 89 6.80 -16.26 -0.48
C PHE A 89 6.32 -17.50 -1.26
N GLY A 90 6.96 -17.82 -2.39
CA GLY A 90 6.52 -18.90 -3.28
C GLY A 90 5.37 -18.47 -4.20
N LYS A 91 5.17 -19.22 -5.29
CA LYS A 91 4.18 -18.94 -6.35
C LYS A 91 2.72 -19.05 -5.89
N ASP A 92 2.48 -19.58 -4.69
CA ASP A 92 1.16 -19.88 -4.11
C ASP A 92 0.73 -18.94 -2.97
N ALA A 93 1.53 -17.95 -2.61
CA ALA A 93 1.14 -16.99 -1.57
C ALA A 93 0.20 -15.92 -2.15
N ALA A 94 -1.06 -16.26 -2.42
CA ALA A 94 -2.10 -15.24 -2.37
C ALA A 94 -2.07 -14.61 -0.95
N PRO A 95 -2.30 -13.30 -0.78
CA PRO A 95 -2.45 -12.70 0.54
C PRO A 95 -3.78 -13.18 1.14
N SER A 96 -3.78 -14.42 1.61
CA SER A 96 -4.88 -15.05 2.32
C SER A 96 -5.09 -14.29 3.62
N LYS A 97 -6.31 -13.78 3.78
CA LYS A 97 -6.86 -13.23 5.01
C LYS A 97 -6.42 -14.11 6.19
N ILE A 98 -5.59 -13.58 7.08
CA ILE A 98 -5.40 -14.23 8.38
C ILE A 98 -6.63 -13.86 9.20
N GLN A 99 -7.55 -14.81 9.23
CA GLN A 99 -8.71 -14.89 10.11
C GLN A 99 -8.29 -14.48 11.53
N GLN A 100 -8.93 -13.45 12.10
CA GLN A 100 -8.86 -13.24 13.55
C GLN A 100 -9.58 -14.42 14.22
N ALA A 101 -8.81 -15.20 14.98
CA ALA A 101 -9.34 -16.22 15.86
C ALA A 101 -9.95 -15.54 17.10
N SER A 102 -11.22 -15.83 17.34
CA SER A 102 -11.88 -15.66 18.63
C SER A 102 -11.12 -16.39 19.73
N VAL A 103 -10.99 -15.73 20.88
CA VAL A 103 -11.04 -16.37 22.20
C VAL A 103 -11.80 -15.45 23.14
#